data_AF-E4Z665-F1
#
_entry.id   AF-E4Z665-F1
#
_cell.length_a   1.000
_cell.length_b   1.000
_cell.length_c   1.000
_cell.angle_alpha   90.00
_cell.angle_beta   90.00
_cell.angle_gamma   90.00
#
_symmetry.space_group_name_H-M   'P 1'
#
loop_
_entity.id
_entity.type
_entity.pdbx_description
1 polymer ?
#
loop_
_entity_poly.entity_id
_entity_poly.type
_entity_poly.pdbx_seq_one_letter_code
_entity_poly.pdbx_strand_id
1 'polypeptide(L)'
;MTLASVISNLLVLRIYCSRKRLRSAIGYRWRISFAISDLLVGLVILPSAIYNIYLRYMKEREPYPAGPGGFDDTYESHSSIGIYLGVVGALQVIAVASEIYGLMFHSIERCVNIRYPLLVRKMCIAMDKAVIGTIVFTWIFSIIMAVVLYF
;
A
#
# COMPACT_ATOMS: atom_id res chain seq x y z
N MET A 1 -11.69 -9.52 9.06
CA MET A 1 -10.80 -9.65 7.87
C MET A 1 -9.51 -8.84 8.01
N THR A 2 -9.55 -7.61 8.50
CA THR A 2 -8.36 -6.76 8.79
C THR A 2 -7.30 -7.45 9.64
N LEU A 3 -7.68 -7.98 10.81
CA LEU A 3 -6.77 -8.67 11.73
C LEU A 3 -6.07 -9.87 11.09
N ALA A 4 -6.79 -10.65 10.28
CA ALA A 4 -6.22 -11.81 9.60
C ALA A 4 -5.15 -11.40 8.58
N SER A 5 -5.40 -10.35 7.79
CA SER A 5 -4.42 -9.80 6.84
C SER A 5 -3.17 -9.25 7.54
N VAL A 6 -3.35 -8.53 8.64
CA VAL A 6 -2.22 -8.01 9.42
C VAL A 6 -1.38 -9.15 10.00
N ILE A 7 -2.03 -10.13 10.63
CA ILE A 7 -1.34 -11.28 11.23
C ILE A 7 -0.59 -12.10 10.16
N SER A 8 -1.21 -12.37 9.01
CA SER A 8 -0.56 -13.12 7.93
C SER A 8 0.67 -12.40 7.40
N ASN A 9 0.59 -11.09 7.16
CA ASN A 9 1.71 -10.33 6.60
C ASN A 9 2.84 -10.10 7.61
N LEU A 10 2.51 -9.94 8.91
CA LEU A 10 3.51 -9.96 9.98
C LEU A 10 4.22 -11.32 10.08
N LEU A 11 3.48 -12.43 9.94
CA LEU A 11 4.08 -13.77 9.92
C LEU A 11 5.02 -13.95 8.73
N VAL A 12 4.62 -13.49 7.54
CA VAL A 12 5.47 -13.51 6.33
C VAL A 12 6.77 -12.75 6.60
N LEU A 13 6.70 -11.51 7.08
CA LEU A 13 7.88 -10.72 7.41
C LEU A 13 8.75 -11.41 8.46
N ARG A 14 8.15 -11.92 9.54
CA ARG A 14 8.87 -12.64 10.61
C ARG A 14 9.62 -13.85 10.04
N ILE A 15 8.98 -14.66 9.20
CA ILE A 15 9.59 -15.85 8.60
C ILE A 15 10.80 -15.47 7.74
N TYR A 16 10.66 -14.45 6.88
CA TYR A 16 11.75 -14.01 6.00
C TYR A 16 12.90 -13.34 6.78
N CYS A 17 12.60 -12.57 7.83
CA CYS A 17 13.62 -11.99 8.70
C CYS A 17 14.38 -13.07 9.50
N SER A 18 13.67 -14.00 10.13
CA SER A 18 14.26 -15.02 11.00
C SER A 18 15.02 -16.11 10.24
N ARG A 19 14.59 -16.50 9.03
CA ARG A 19 15.19 -17.64 8.31
C ARG A 19 16.05 -17.18 7.13
N LYS A 20 17.37 -17.17 7.31
CA LYS A 20 18.36 -16.86 6.25
C LYS A 20 18.18 -17.73 4.99
N ARG A 21 17.79 -19.00 5.15
CA ARG A 21 17.56 -19.93 4.03
C ARG A 21 16.41 -19.46 3.10
N LEU A 22 15.38 -18.83 3.64
CA LEU A 22 14.27 -18.29 2.84
C LEU A 22 14.64 -16.99 2.11
N ARG A 23 15.63 -16.25 2.61
CA ARG A 23 16.22 -15.09 1.92
C ARG A 23 17.14 -15.46 0.75
N SER A 24 17.39 -16.75 0.55
CA SER A 24 18.03 -17.28 -0.66
C SER A 24 17.03 -17.66 -1.74
N ALA A 25 15.73 -17.65 -1.45
CA ALA A 25 14.70 -18.02 -2.43
C ALA A 25 14.47 -16.88 -3.44
N ILE A 26 14.22 -17.25 -4.70
CA ILE A 26 13.92 -16.30 -5.78
C ILE A 26 12.70 -15.45 -5.42
N GLY A 27 12.81 -14.14 -5.62
CA GLY A 27 11.74 -13.18 -5.37
C GLY A 27 11.41 -12.92 -3.90
N TYR A 28 12.28 -13.30 -2.94
CA TYR A 28 11.99 -13.03 -1.50
C TYR A 28 11.81 -11.54 -1.21
N ARG A 29 12.55 -10.65 -1.90
CA ARG A 29 12.45 -9.19 -1.72
C ARG A 29 11.10 -8.64 -2.14
N TRP A 30 10.55 -9.13 -3.25
CA TRP A 30 9.20 -8.76 -3.67
C TRP A 30 8.16 -9.18 -2.65
N ARG A 31 8.28 -10.40 -2.09
CA ARG A 31 7.38 -10.87 -1.03
C ARG A 31 7.43 -10.00 0.22
N ILE A 32 8.61 -9.49 0.58
CA ILE A 32 8.77 -8.52 1.68
C ILE A 32 8.07 -7.20 1.30
N SER A 33 8.28 -6.69 0.09
CA SER A 33 7.63 -5.45 -0.38
C SER A 33 6.11 -5.56 -0.41
N PHE A 34 5.56 -6.70 -0.87
CA PHE A 34 4.12 -6.95 -0.85
C PHE A 34 3.57 -7.00 0.58
N ALA A 35 4.25 -7.71 1.49
CA ALA A 35 3.83 -7.78 2.88
C ALA A 35 3.82 -6.39 3.55
N ILE A 36 4.73 -5.49 3.17
CA ILE A 36 4.75 -4.10 3.67
C ILE A 36 3.55 -3.32 3.12
N SER A 37 3.25 -3.44 1.83
CA SER A 37 2.07 -2.80 1.22
C SER A 37 0.76 -3.30 1.85
N ASP A 38 0.61 -4.62 1.99
CA ASP A 38 -0.57 -5.22 2.61
C ASP A 38 -0.74 -4.79 4.08
N LEU A 39 0.36 -4.58 4.82
CA LEU A 39 0.32 -4.03 6.18
C LEU A 39 -0.14 -2.58 6.20
N LEU A 40 0.29 -1.76 5.23
CA LEU A 40 -0.20 -0.39 5.08
C LEU A 40 -1.72 -0.39 4.89
N VAL A 41 -2.23 -1.30 4.05
CA VAL A 41 -3.68 -1.50 3.84
C VAL A 41 -4.37 -1.96 5.12
N GLY A 42 -3.84 -3.01 5.75
CA GLY A 42 -4.43 -3.64 6.92
C GLY A 42 -4.47 -2.78 8.18
N LEU A 43 -3.43 -1.97 8.41
CA LEU A 43 -3.26 -1.17 9.62
C LEU A 43 -3.79 0.26 9.49
N VAL A 44 -3.69 0.86 8.30
CA VAL A 44 -4.02 2.29 8.13
C VAL A 44 -5.28 2.45 7.31
N ILE A 45 -5.33 1.88 6.11
CA ILE A 45 -6.39 2.19 5.13
C ILE A 45 -7.73 1.57 5.55
N LEU A 46 -7.75 0.29 5.91
CA LEU A 46 -9.00 -0.38 6.28
C LEU A 46 -9.64 0.17 7.56
N PRO A 47 -8.92 0.42 8.67
CA PRO A 47 -9.49 1.07 9.83
C PRO A 47 -10.01 2.48 9.52
N SER A 48 -9.28 3.24 8.68
CA SER A 48 -9.70 4.58 8.26
C SER A 48 -10.97 4.55 7.41
N ALA A 49 -11.12 3.54 6.54
CA ALA A 49 -12.34 3.33 5.77
C ALA A 49 -13.55 2.99 6.66
N ILE A 50 -13.37 2.12 7.66
CA ILE A 50 -14.41 1.78 8.64
C ILE A 50 -14.82 3.04 9.43
N TYR A 51 -13.83 3.81 9.89
CA TYR A 51 -14.07 5.05 10.62
C TYR A 51 -14.83 6.09 9.79
N ASN A 52 -14.48 6.25 8.51
CA ASN A 52 -15.19 7.15 7.59
C ASN A 52 -16.65 6.72 7.36
N ILE A 53 -16.90 5.43 7.17
CA ILE A 53 -18.26 4.89 7.05
C ILE A 53 -19.06 5.16 8.33
N TYR A 54 -18.44 4.93 9.50
CA TYR A 54 -19.07 5.19 10.80
C TYR A 54 -19.42 6.67 11.00
N LEU A 55 -18.49 7.58 10.66
CA LEU A 55 -18.71 9.02 10.70
C LEU A 55 -19.89 9.44 9.82
N ARG A 56 -19.94 8.96 8.57
CA ARG A 56 -21.05 9.26 7.65
C ARG A 56 -22.39 8.76 8.20
N TYR A 57 -22.40 7.54 8.72
CA TYR A 57 -23.61 6.95 9.30
C TYR A 57 -24.14 7.74 10.51
N MET A 58 -23.25 8.23 11.38
CA MET A 58 -23.65 9.05 12.53
C MET A 58 -24.09 10.46 12.12
N LYS A 59 -23.44 11.05 11.10
CA LYS A 59 -23.77 12.41 10.63
C LYS A 59 -25.11 12.48 9.90
N GLU A 60 -25.49 11.44 9.16
CA GLU A 60 -26.82 11.35 8.53
C GLU A 60 -27.97 11.14 9.52
N ARG A 61 -27.68 10.83 10.80
CA ARG A 61 -28.68 10.71 11.87
C ARG A 61 -28.97 12.01 12.62
N GLU A 62 -28.25 13.10 12.36
CA GLU A 62 -28.67 14.40 12.89
C GLU A 62 -29.93 14.85 12.13
N PRO A 63 -31.07 15.05 12.81
CA PRO A 63 -32.26 15.54 12.15
C PRO A 63 -31.94 16.95 11.65
N TYR A 64 -31.89 17.13 10.33
CA TYR A 64 -31.87 18.45 9.72
C TYR A 64 -32.94 19.32 10.42
N PRO A 65 -32.59 20.48 11.00
CA PRO A 65 -33.62 21.37 11.50
C PRO A 65 -34.45 21.81 10.29
N ALA A 66 -35.73 21.43 10.29
CA ALA A 66 -36.71 21.88 9.31
C ALA A 66 -36.97 23.39 9.54
N GLY A 67 -36.08 24.24 9.04
CA GLY A 67 -36.17 25.69 9.20
C GLY A 67 -35.41 26.42 8.10
N PRO A 68 -35.96 27.52 7.55
CA PRO A 68 -35.43 28.19 6.36
C PRO A 68 -34.28 29.16 6.71
N GLY A 69 -33.30 28.70 7.47
CA GLY A 69 -32.22 29.56 7.96
C GLY A 69 -30.98 28.84 8.50
N GLY A 70 -30.72 27.60 8.10
CA GLY A 70 -29.62 26.79 8.63
C GLY A 70 -28.44 26.58 7.69
N PHE A 71 -28.17 27.50 6.77
CA PHE A 71 -26.97 27.46 5.91
C PHE A 71 -25.90 28.44 6.43
N ASP A 72 -25.69 28.46 7.75
CA ASP A 72 -24.57 29.18 8.37
C ASP A 72 -23.34 28.26 8.37
N ASP A 73 -22.34 28.59 7.54
CA ASP A 73 -20.90 28.70 7.82
C ASP A 73 -20.21 27.82 8.90
N THR A 74 -20.80 26.71 9.34
CA THR A 74 -20.17 25.72 10.22
C THR A 74 -19.35 24.68 9.44
N TYR A 75 -19.28 24.84 8.11
CA TYR A 75 -18.48 23.99 7.22
C TYR A 75 -16.97 24.31 7.25
N GLU A 76 -16.54 25.47 7.79
CA GLU A 76 -15.13 25.84 7.88
C GLU A 76 -14.33 25.04 8.94
N SER A 77 -14.99 24.37 9.89
CA SER A 77 -14.32 23.60 10.96
C SER A 77 -13.88 22.18 10.55
N HIS A 78 -13.97 21.81 9.26
CA HIS A 78 -13.62 20.47 8.74
C HIS A 78 -12.33 20.41 7.91
N SER A 79 -11.46 21.43 7.97
CA SER A 79 -10.17 21.43 7.24
C SER A 79 -9.31 20.21 7.59
N SER A 80 -9.30 19.78 8.85
CA SER A 80 -8.54 18.62 9.33
C SER A 80 -9.08 17.28 8.80
N ILE A 81 -10.39 17.13 8.64
CA ILE A 81 -11.02 15.92 8.09
C ILE A 81 -10.76 15.81 6.59
N GLY A 82 -10.78 16.93 5.86
CA GLY A 82 -10.42 16.96 4.44
C GLY A 82 -8.96 16.53 4.21
N ILE A 83 -8.03 17.07 5.00
CA ILE A 83 -6.61 16.70 4.95
C ILE A 83 -6.43 15.22 5.31
N TYR A 84 -7.08 14.74 6.37
CA TYR A 84 -7.01 13.33 6.77
C TYR A 84 -7.49 12.39 5.66
N LEU A 85 -8.63 12.68 5.03
CA LEU A 85 -9.17 11.87 3.93
C LEU A 85 -8.26 11.91 2.70
N GLY A 86 -7.65 13.07 2.39
CA GLY A 86 -6.65 13.20 1.33
C GLY A 86 -5.41 12.35 1.59
N VAL A 87 -4.88 12.37 2.82
CA VAL A 87 -3.72 11.55 3.21
C VAL A 87 -4.04 10.05 3.16
N VAL A 88 -5.19 9.62 3.69
CA VAL A 88 -5.60 8.21 3.64
C VAL A 88 -5.80 7.75 2.19
N GLY A 89 -6.40 8.58 1.34
CA GLY A 89 -6.54 8.31 -0.09
C GLY A 89 -5.19 8.20 -0.81
N ALA A 90 -4.26 9.12 -0.53
CA ALA A 90 -2.91 9.07 -1.08
C ALA A 90 -2.17 7.78 -0.67
N LEU A 91 -2.27 7.37 0.61
CA LEU A 91 -1.69 6.11 1.09
C LEU A 91 -2.32 4.88 0.41
N GLN A 92 -3.62 4.93 0.11
CA GLN A 92 -4.30 3.87 -0.64
C GLN A 92 -3.75 3.74 -2.06
N VAL A 93 -3.55 4.87 -2.76
CA VAL A 93 -2.94 4.86 -4.10
C VAL A 93 -1.51 4.33 -4.05
N ILE A 94 -0.72 4.74 -3.06
CA ILE A 94 0.65 4.23 -2.87
C ILE A 94 0.65 2.70 -2.72
N ALA A 95 -0.18 2.17 -1.80
CA ALA A 95 -0.27 0.73 -1.57
C ALA A 95 -0.64 -0.04 -2.84
N VAL A 96 -1.77 0.33 -3.46
CA VAL A 96 -2.29 -0.38 -4.64
C VAL A 96 -1.34 -0.28 -5.83
N ALA A 97 -0.78 0.91 -6.10
CA ALA A 97 0.17 1.06 -7.20
C ALA A 97 1.44 0.25 -6.95
N SER A 98 1.99 0.28 -5.74
CA SER A 98 3.18 -0.49 -5.39
C SER A 98 2.98 -2.00 -5.54
N GLU A 99 1.78 -2.52 -5.23
CA GLU A 99 1.41 -3.91 -5.45
C GLU A 99 1.31 -4.29 -6.92
N ILE A 100 0.57 -3.52 -7.72
CA ILE A 100 0.35 -3.83 -9.14
C ILE A 100 1.69 -3.82 -9.89
N TYR A 101 2.48 -2.76 -9.74
CA TYR A 101 3.77 -2.68 -10.39
C TYR A 101 4.77 -3.70 -9.82
N GLY A 102 4.71 -3.97 -8.51
CA GLY A 102 5.52 -5.01 -7.91
C GLY A 102 5.20 -6.39 -8.48
N LEU A 103 3.93 -6.73 -8.66
CA LEU A 103 3.50 -8.00 -9.27
C LEU A 103 3.95 -8.11 -10.72
N MET A 104 3.89 -7.01 -11.47
CA MET A 104 4.40 -6.95 -12.84
C MET A 104 5.91 -7.24 -12.88
N PHE A 105 6.72 -6.54 -12.10
CA PHE A 105 8.18 -6.73 -12.12
C PHE A 105 8.61 -8.08 -11.55
N HIS A 106 7.92 -8.59 -10.53
CA HIS A 106 8.15 -9.94 -10.03
C HIS A 106 7.82 -11.01 -11.09
N SER A 107 6.78 -10.79 -11.91
CA SER A 107 6.45 -11.68 -13.02
C SER A 107 7.52 -11.65 -14.12
N ILE A 108 8.04 -10.46 -14.43
CA ILE A 108 9.17 -10.28 -15.36
C ILE A 108 10.42 -10.99 -14.84
N GLU A 109 10.77 -10.82 -13.55
CA GLU A 109 11.92 -11.49 -12.93
C GLU A 109 11.82 -13.02 -13.10
N ARG A 110 10.65 -13.60 -12.82
CA ARG A 110 10.43 -15.04 -13.01
C ARG A 110 10.57 -15.47 -14.46
N CYS A 111 10.03 -14.68 -15.39
CA CYS A 111 10.14 -14.96 -16.83
C CYS A 111 11.61 -14.98 -17.28
N VAL A 112 12.41 -13.99 -16.85
CA VAL A 112 13.85 -13.92 -17.14
C VAL A 112 14.60 -15.10 -16.54
N ASN A 113 14.28 -15.48 -15.29
CA ASN A 113 14.92 -16.62 -14.61
C ASN A 113 14.62 -17.97 -15.28
N ILE A 114 13.43 -18.13 -15.86
CA ILE A 114 13.06 -19.35 -16.60
C ILE A 114 13.70 -19.36 -17.98
N ARG A 115 13.70 -18.23 -18.69
CA ARG A 115 14.18 -18.15 -20.07
C ARG A 115 15.70 -18.12 -20.19
N TYR A 116 16.40 -17.53 -19.22
CA TYR A 116 17.85 -17.33 -19.26
C TYR A 116 18.57 -17.73 -17.95
N PRO A 117 18.43 -18.99 -17.49
CA PRO A 117 18.94 -19.42 -16.18
C PRO A 117 20.47 -19.29 -16.05
N LEU A 118 21.22 -19.55 -17.13
CA LEU A 118 22.69 -19.47 -17.13
C LEU A 118 23.21 -18.03 -17.05
N LEU A 119 22.49 -17.08 -17.68
CA LEU A 119 22.84 -15.66 -17.64
C LEU A 119 22.63 -15.11 -16.24
N VAL A 120 21.48 -15.42 -15.63
CA VAL A 120 21.15 -15.02 -14.25
C VAL A 120 22.18 -15.55 -13.27
N ARG A 121 22.61 -16.81 -13.42
CA ARG A 121 23.64 -17.40 -12.55
C ARG A 121 24.98 -16.66 -12.66
N LYS A 122 25.38 -16.25 -13.86
CA LYS A 122 26.61 -15.46 -14.08
C LYS A 122 26.48 -14.03 -13.54
N MET A 123 25.31 -13.42 -13.65
CA MET A 123 25.07 -12.02 -13.29
C MET A 123 24.37 -11.84 -11.93
N CYS A 124 24.48 -12.82 -11.02
CA CYS A 124 23.72 -12.89 -9.79
C CYS A 124 23.73 -11.57 -8.99
N ILE A 125 24.91 -10.98 -8.77
CA ILE A 125 25.06 -9.72 -8.02
C ILE A 125 24.42 -8.52 -8.75
N ALA A 126 24.52 -8.45 -10.07
CA ALA A 126 23.96 -7.36 -10.86
C ALA A 126 22.42 -7.42 -10.91
N MET A 127 21.87 -8.63 -11.09
CA MET A 127 20.43 -8.87 -11.01
C MET A 127 19.89 -8.53 -9.62
N ASP A 128 20.65 -8.85 -8.57
CA ASP A 128 20.29 -8.54 -7.19
C ASP A 128 20.09 -7.04 -6.95
N LYS A 129 21.04 -6.24 -7.43
CA LYS A 129 20.97 -4.77 -7.39
C LYS A 129 19.84 -4.23 -8.26
N ALA A 130 19.62 -4.81 -9.44
CA ALA A 130 18.53 -4.42 -10.33
C ALA A 130 17.16 -4.63 -9.68
N VAL A 131 16.93 -5.75 -8.99
CA VAL A 131 15.68 -6.02 -8.26
C VAL A 131 15.46 -5.02 -7.12
N ILE A 132 16.51 -4.67 -6.37
CA ILE A 132 16.38 -3.63 -5.33
C ILE A 132 16.05 -2.28 -5.97
N GLY A 133 16.72 -1.94 -7.08
CA GLY A 133 16.47 -0.71 -7.82
C GLY A 133 15.04 -0.62 -8.36
N THR A 134 14.47 -1.72 -8.87
CA THR A 134 13.08 -1.74 -9.35
C THR A 134 12.08 -1.62 -8.21
N ILE A 135 12.32 -2.23 -7.05
CA ILE A 135 11.48 -2.04 -5.85
C ILE A 135 11.48 -0.56 -5.44
N VAL A 136 12.66 0.05 -5.33
CA VAL A 136 12.77 1.47 -4.97
C VAL A 136 12.05 2.34 -5.99
N PHE A 137 12.23 2.05 -7.28
CA PHE A 137 11.51 2.73 -8.36
C PHE A 137 9.99 2.60 -8.23
N THR A 138 9.45 1.41 -7.94
CA THR A 138 8.00 1.22 -7.80
C THR A 138 7.43 2.04 -6.64
N TRP A 139 8.14 2.12 -5.52
CA TRP A 139 7.71 2.93 -4.38
C TRP A 139 7.75 4.43 -4.70
N ILE A 140 8.85 4.92 -5.29
CA ILE A 140 8.96 6.33 -5.69
C ILE A 140 7.86 6.69 -6.70
N PHE A 141 7.66 5.85 -7.71
CA PHE A 141 6.62 6.05 -8.72
C PHE A 141 5.21 6.08 -8.10
N SER A 142 4.92 5.17 -7.16
CA SER A 142 3.64 5.15 -6.45
C SER A 142 3.41 6.41 -5.61
N ILE A 143 4.46 6.96 -4.99
CA ILE A 143 4.39 8.20 -4.22
C ILE A 143 4.13 9.38 -5.16
N ILE A 144 4.84 9.48 -6.29
CA ILE A 144 4.63 10.54 -7.28
C ILE A 144 3.18 10.52 -7.78
N MET A 145 2.67 9.34 -8.13
CA MET A 145 1.27 9.18 -8.57
C MET A 145 0.27 9.64 -7.50
N ALA A 146 0.52 9.29 -6.23
CA ALA A 146 -0.34 9.72 -5.13
C ALA A 146 -0.27 11.22 -4.85
N VAL A 147 0.91 11.83 -4.99
CA VAL A 147 1.08 13.28 -4.86
C VAL A 147 0.26 13.98 -5.94
N VAL A 148 0.48 13.63 -7.23
CA VAL A 148 -0.23 14.26 -8.37
C VAL A 148 -1.75 14.15 -8.28
N LEU A 149 -2.28 13.09 -7.67
CA LEU A 149 -3.72 12.89 -7.56
C LEU A 149 -4.36 13.67 -6.41
N TYR A 150 -3.64 13.91 -5.31
CA TYR A 150 -4.20 14.45 -4.07
C TYR A 150 -3.65 15.84 -3.68
N PHE A 151 -2.60 16.32 -4.35
CA PHE A 151 -1.93 17.59 -4.10
C PHE A 151 -1.57 18.28 -5.42
#